data_AF-A0A250VE88-F1
#
_entry.id   AF-A0A250VE88-F1
#
_cell.length_a   1.000
_cell.length_b   1.000
_cell.length_c   1.000
_cell.angle_alpha   90.00
_cell.angle_beta   90.00
_cell.angle_gamma   90.00
#
_symmetry.space_group_name_H-M   'P 1'
#
loop_
_entity.id
_entity.type
_entity.pdbx_description
1 polymer ?
#
loop_
_entity_poly.entity_id
_entity_poly.type
_entity_poly.pdbx_seq_one_letter_code
_entity_poly.pdbx_strand_id
1 'polypeptide(L)'
;MRRLVNNISGDCLTSDYATGGDDVYMAPCGGDRSGQFWTADDGHIQNQNHLYLGTFPSGTGVYMASWLDEEPNLSTFAWSGSTV
;
A
#
# COMPACT_ATOMS: atom_id res chain seq x y z
N MET A 1 -11.88 5.21 -1.35
CA MET A 1 -10.52 5.04 -0.79
C MET A 1 -10.46 5.61 0.62
N ARG A 2 -9.59 5.06 1.49
CA ARG A 2 -9.36 5.47 2.88
C ARG A 2 -7.86 5.51 3.17
N ARG A 3 -7.46 6.16 4.25
CA ARG A 3 -6.06 6.17 4.71
C ARG A 3 -5.81 5.03 5.69
N LEU A 4 -4.63 4.45 5.65
CA LEU A 4 -4.14 3.50 6.64
C LEU A 4 -3.23 4.27 7.61
N VAL A 5 -3.71 4.52 8.82
CA VAL A 5 -3.08 5.44 9.78
C VAL A 5 -2.40 4.65 10.91
N ASN A 6 -1.15 4.97 11.21
CA ASN A 6 -0.46 4.46 12.38
C ASN A 6 -1.15 4.94 13.66
N ASN A 7 -1.56 4.01 14.52
CA ASN A 7 -2.24 4.39 15.77
C ASN A 7 -1.32 5.09 16.80
N ILE A 8 0.00 4.92 16.69
CA ILE A 8 1.00 5.50 17.60
C ILE A 8 1.45 6.88 17.10
N SER A 9 1.86 7.01 15.84
CA SER A 9 2.41 8.25 15.32
C SER A 9 1.37 9.17 14.65
N GLY A 10 0.21 8.63 14.25
CA GLY A 10 -0.76 9.34 13.44
C GLY A 10 -0.35 9.53 11.97
N ASP A 11 0.78 8.96 11.56
CA ASP A 11 1.24 9.00 10.16
C ASP A 11 0.44 8.04 9.27
N CYS A 12 0.41 8.34 7.98
CA CYS A 12 -0.27 7.56 6.96
C CYS A 12 0.72 6.71 6.16
N LEU A 13 0.32 5.46 5.88
CA LEU A 13 1.01 4.60 4.91
C LEU A 13 0.96 5.25 3.52
N THR A 14 2.10 5.34 2.84
CA THR A 14 2.24 6.04 1.56
C THR A 14 3.35 5.48 0.67
N SER A 15 3.31 5.86 -0.60
CA SER A 15 4.37 5.67 -1.60
C SER A 15 4.85 6.98 -2.26
N ASP A 16 4.36 8.16 -1.84
CA ASP A 16 4.52 9.43 -2.60
C ASP A 16 5.88 10.17 -2.43
N TYR A 17 6.70 9.73 -1.49
CA TYR A 17 7.92 10.39 -1.00
C TYR A 17 9.16 9.53 -1.25
N ALA A 18 8.98 8.29 -1.70
CA ALA A 18 10.07 7.48 -2.21
C ALA A 18 10.42 7.98 -3.61
N THR A 19 11.61 8.57 -3.76
CA THR A 19 12.12 8.98 -5.06
C THR A 19 12.49 7.73 -5.88
N GLY A 20 11.54 7.18 -6.62
CA GLY A 20 11.78 6.16 -7.63
C GLY A 20 12.07 4.76 -7.10
N GLY A 21 11.22 4.25 -6.21
CA GLY A 21 11.30 2.88 -5.74
C GLY A 21 9.96 2.35 -5.27
N ASP A 22 9.87 1.03 -5.23
CA ASP A 22 8.73 0.23 -4.78
C ASP A 22 8.49 0.33 -3.25
N ASP A 23 8.93 1.43 -2.64
CA ASP A 23 8.99 1.58 -1.19
C ASP A 23 7.64 1.98 -0.62
N VAL A 24 7.36 1.40 0.55
CA VAL A 24 6.18 1.68 1.36
C VAL A 24 6.67 2.13 2.73
N TYR A 25 6.21 3.29 3.19
CA TYR A 25 6.65 3.85 4.46
C TYR A 25 5.57 4.74 5.07
N MET A 26 5.80 5.21 6.28
CA MET A 26 4.90 6.10 7.00
C MET A 26 5.33 7.55 6.83
N ALA A 27 4.38 8.44 6.56
CA ALA A 27 4.63 9.88 6.49
C ALA A 27 3.42 10.68 7.01
N PRO A 28 3.59 11.97 7.36
CA PRO A 28 2.48 12.80 7.79
C PRO A 28 1.30 12.73 6.83
N CYS A 29 0.09 12.60 7.37
CA CYS A 29 -1.12 12.53 6.56
C CYS A 29 -1.36 13.86 5.83
N GLY A 30 -1.55 13.84 4.50
CA GLY A 30 -1.72 15.02 3.65
C GLY A 30 -2.82 14.81 2.60
N GLY A 31 -3.58 15.87 2.29
CA GLY A 31 -4.68 15.82 1.31
C GLY A 31 -4.20 15.76 -0.15
N ASP A 32 -3.00 16.25 -0.40
CA ASP A 32 -2.29 16.37 -1.67
C ASP A 32 -1.42 15.13 -1.99
N ARG A 33 -1.63 14.02 -1.27
CA ARG A 33 -0.80 12.81 -1.31
C ARG A 33 -1.62 11.61 -1.78
N SER A 34 -1.73 11.44 -3.10
CA SER A 34 -2.56 10.40 -3.71
C SER A 34 -2.15 8.97 -3.31
N GLY A 35 -0.87 8.71 -3.09
CA GLY A 35 -0.36 7.44 -2.57
C GLY A 35 -0.74 7.13 -1.13
N GLN A 36 -1.41 8.03 -0.39
CA GLN A 36 -1.96 7.76 0.95
C GLN A 36 -3.38 7.19 0.95
N PHE A 37 -4.05 7.22 -0.19
CA PHE A 37 -5.46 6.81 -0.29
C PHE A 37 -5.54 5.41 -0.88
N TRP A 38 -5.94 4.45 -0.06
CA TRP A 38 -5.98 3.04 -0.36
C TRP A 38 -7.40 2.54 -0.55
N THR A 39 -7.58 1.54 -1.40
CA THR A 39 -8.81 0.76 -1.54
C THR A 39 -8.47 -0.71 -1.61
N ALA A 40 -9.42 -1.56 -1.21
CA ALA A 40 -9.38 -2.96 -1.58
C ALA A 40 -10.17 -3.11 -2.89
N ASP A 41 -9.57 -3.71 -3.90
CA ASP A 41 -10.21 -4.06 -5.16
C ASP A 41 -9.74 -5.44 -5.61
N ASP A 42 -10.68 -6.31 -5.97
CA ASP A 42 -10.44 -7.71 -6.37
C ASP A 42 -9.47 -8.50 -5.46
N GLY A 43 -9.51 -8.24 -4.14
CA GLY A 43 -8.62 -8.90 -3.17
C GLY A 43 -7.22 -8.28 -3.02
N HIS A 44 -6.95 -7.18 -3.72
CA HIS A 44 -5.70 -6.44 -3.68
C HIS A 44 -5.86 -5.07 -3.01
N ILE A 45 -4.81 -4.58 -2.36
CA ILE A 45 -4.76 -3.20 -1.87
C ILE A 45 -4.11 -2.34 -2.94
N GLN A 46 -4.83 -1.31 -3.41
CA GLN A 46 -4.37 -0.37 -4.42
C GLN A 46 -4.46 1.07 -3.89
N ASN A 47 -3.49 1.92 -4.23
CA ASN A 47 -3.57 3.36 -3.92
C ASN A 47 -4.12 4.21 -5.09
N GLN A 48 -4.37 5.49 -4.86
CA GLN A 48 -4.88 6.42 -5.88
C GLN A 48 -3.89 6.69 -7.02
N ASN A 49 -2.61 6.29 -6.88
CA ASN A 49 -1.63 6.30 -7.96
C ASN A 49 -1.68 5.04 -8.83
N HIS A 50 -2.66 4.16 -8.60
CA HIS A 50 -2.84 2.87 -9.27
C HIS A 50 -1.74 1.84 -8.99
N LEU A 51 -1.00 2.01 -7.88
CA LEU A 51 0.01 1.05 -7.45
C LEU A 51 -0.57 0.07 -6.42
N TYR A 52 -0.17 -1.18 -6.50
CA TYR A 52 -0.61 -2.27 -5.63
C TYR A 52 0.37 -2.52 -4.50
N LEU A 53 -0.14 -2.77 -3.29
CA LEU A 53 0.66 -3.17 -2.14
C LEU A 53 0.87 -4.70 -2.15
N GLY A 54 2.12 -5.14 -2.20
CA GLY A 54 2.51 -6.54 -2.20
C GLY A 54 3.53 -6.86 -1.10
N THR A 55 3.98 -8.11 -1.06
CA THR A 55 5.07 -8.58 -0.20
C THR A 55 6.20 -9.17 -1.04
N PHE A 56 7.45 -8.86 -0.69
CA PHE A 56 8.58 -9.48 -1.37
C PHE A 56 8.51 -11.01 -1.25
N PRO A 57 8.84 -11.79 -2.31
CA PRO A 57 8.87 -13.25 -2.24
C PRO A 57 9.75 -13.83 -1.13
N SER A 58 10.77 -13.07 -0.70
CA SER A 58 11.65 -13.39 0.43
C SER A 58 10.98 -13.24 1.80
N GLY A 59 9.80 -12.65 1.88
CA GLY A 59 9.11 -12.33 3.15
C GLY A 59 9.77 -11.18 3.94
N THR A 60 10.71 -10.44 3.35
CA THR A 60 11.49 -9.41 4.06
C THR A 60 10.73 -8.10 4.28
N GLY A 61 9.58 -7.92 3.62
CA GLY A 61 8.78 -6.70 3.77
C GLY A 61 7.67 -6.58 2.74
N VAL A 62 7.10 -5.38 2.70
CA VAL A 62 6.09 -4.96 1.72
C VAL A 62 6.73 -4.08 0.65
N TYR A 63 6.14 -4.08 -0.55
CA TYR A 63 6.58 -3.25 -1.67
C TYR A 63 5.39 -2.78 -2.51
N MET A 64 5.63 -1.83 -3.40
CA MET A 64 4.67 -1.34 -4.39
C MET A 64 4.91 -1.97 -5.76
N ALA A 65 3.86 -2.40 -6.43
CA ALA A 65 3.93 -2.91 -7.80
C ALA A 65 3.02 -2.12 -8.72
N SER A 66 3.45 -1.85 -9.95
CA SER A 66 2.59 -1.25 -10.99
C SER A 66 1.73 -2.26 -11.73
N TRP A 67 2.00 -3.57 -11.56
CA TRP A 67 1.29 -4.67 -12.21
C TRP A 67 1.11 -5.83 -11.25
N LEU A 68 0.03 -6.59 -11.40
CA LEU A 68 -0.26 -7.78 -10.59
C LEU A 68 0.63 -8.98 -10.94
N ASP A 69 1.24 -8.96 -12.14
CA ASP A 69 2.03 -10.07 -12.71
C ASP A 69 3.52 -10.02 -12.34
N GLU A 70 4.00 -8.93 -11.71
CA GLU A 70 5.32 -8.90 -11.08
C GLU A 70 5.25 -9.64 -9.75
N GLU A 71 5.11 -10.97 -9.85
CA GLU A 71 4.64 -11.88 -8.80
C GLU A 71 5.14 -11.51 -7.39
N PRO A 72 4.29 -10.87 -6.57
CA PRO A 72 4.34 -11.14 -5.16
C PRO A 72 4.07 -12.64 -5.06
N ASN A 73 4.80 -13.36 -4.21
CA ASN A 73 4.38 -14.70 -3.85
C ASN A 73 3.07 -14.53 -3.05
N LEU A 74 1.93 -14.44 -3.74
CA LEU A 74 0.58 -14.13 -3.24
C LEU A 74 0.03 -15.22 -2.31
N SER A 75 0.84 -16.22 -1.98
CA SER A 75 0.46 -17.38 -1.20
C SER A 75 0.06 -17.09 0.25
N THR A 76 0.17 -15.84 0.77
CA THR A 76 -0.11 -15.60 2.20
C THR A 76 -0.77 -14.28 2.63
N PHE A 77 -1.17 -13.34 1.75
CA PHE A 77 -1.86 -12.12 2.22
C PHE A 77 -3.13 -11.79 1.43
N ALA A 78 -4.26 -12.34 1.89
CA ALA A 78 -5.58 -11.84 1.53
C ALA A 78 -5.97 -10.70 2.49
N TRP A 79 -5.97 -9.47 1.99
CA TRP A 79 -6.50 -8.34 2.74
C TRP A 79 -8.02 -8.32 2.59
N SER A 80 -8.72 -8.79 3.63
CA SER A 80 -10.17 -8.63 3.73
C SER A 80 -10.48 -7.66 4.87
N GLY A 81 -11.28 -6.64 4.57
CA GLY A 81 -11.78 -5.68 5.55
C GLY A 81 -13.04 -5.04 5.01
N SER A 82 -14.13 -5.11 5.78
CA SER A 82 -15.37 -4.40 5.43
C SER A 82 -15.32 -2.98 5.98
N THR A 83 -15.79 -2.03 5.18
CA THR A 83 -16.11 -0.70 5.69
C THR A 83 -17.49 -0.76 6.32
N VAL A 84 -17.58 -0.58 7.64
CA VAL A 84 -18.83 -0.18 8.32
C VAL A 84 -19.18 1.27 8.03
#